data_AF-A0A8H2RHC6-F1
#
_entry.id   AF-A0A8H2RHC6-F1
#
_cell.length_a   1.000
_cell.length_b   1.000
_cell.length_c   1.000
_cell.angle_alpha   90.00
_cell.angle_beta   90.00
_cell.angle_gamma   90.00
#
_symmetry.space_group_name_H-M   'P 1'
#
loop_
_entity.id
_entity.type
_entity.pdbx_description
1 polymer ?
#
loop_
_entity_poly.entity_id
_entity_poly.type
_entity_poly.pdbx_seq_one_letter_code
_entity_poly.pdbx_strand_id
1 'polypeptide(L)'
;MSQSSIAAASSNAARRGSATSRRILIGLGWLIFALFLLLPLFIVGSQGLKLGLGAFFTAIFEPDALSALKLTVIAVLISVPLNLVFGVSAAWCVSKYSFRGKSMLVTLIDLPFSVSPVIAGLVYVLMFGAQGLFGPWLSDHDIQIVFALPGIVLATIFVTVPFVARELIPLMQEQGTQEEEAARLLGANGWQMFWHVTVPNIKWGLIYGVVLCTARAMGEFGAVSVVSGHIRGVTNTLPLHVEILYNEYNHVAAFAVASLLLILALFILLLKQWSENRINRLRASAAEE
;
A
#
# COMPACT_ATOMS: atom_id res chain seq x y z
N MET A 1 -31.36 23.56 36.60
CA MET A 1 -30.62 22.38 36.10
C MET A 1 -31.63 21.37 35.59
N SER A 2 -31.76 21.28 34.27
CA SER A 2 -32.84 20.61 33.55
C SER A 2 -32.83 19.09 33.75
N GLN A 3 -34.01 18.49 33.95
CA GLN A 3 -34.27 17.05 34.00
C GLN A 3 -33.73 16.28 32.76
N SER A 4 -33.38 16.99 31.68
CA SER A 4 -32.76 16.41 30.48
C SER A 4 -31.33 15.90 30.68
N SER A 5 -30.54 16.41 31.64
CA SER A 5 -29.16 15.91 31.87
C SER A 5 -29.11 14.60 32.65
N ILE A 6 -30.10 14.33 33.51
CA ILE A 6 -30.21 13.11 34.31
C ILE A 6 -30.68 11.94 33.44
N ALA A 7 -31.57 12.18 32.47
CA ALA A 7 -32.03 11.18 31.51
C ALA A 7 -30.95 10.74 30.51
N ALA A 8 -30.06 11.65 30.09
CA ALA A 8 -28.93 11.32 29.22
C ALA A 8 -27.89 10.45 29.95
N ALA A 9 -27.62 10.72 31.24
CA ALA A 9 -26.70 9.94 32.05
C ALA A 9 -27.21 8.52 32.37
N SER A 10 -28.52 8.35 32.58
CA SER A 10 -29.12 7.03 32.84
C SER A 10 -29.17 6.14 31.59
N SER A 11 -29.30 6.73 30.39
CA SER A 11 -29.28 5.98 29.12
C SER A 11 -27.92 5.34 28.81
N ASN A 12 -26.82 5.91 29.32
CA ASN A 12 -25.47 5.35 29.19
C ASN A 12 -25.16 4.25 30.21
N ALA A 13 -25.86 4.21 31.35
CA ALA A 13 -25.68 3.16 32.35
C ALA A 13 -26.34 1.84 31.92
N ALA A 14 -27.51 1.91 31.27
CA ALA A 14 -28.24 0.73 30.78
C ALA A 14 -27.57 0.01 29.60
N ARG A 15 -26.65 0.67 28.88
CA ARG A 15 -25.84 0.06 27.81
C ARG A 15 -24.60 -0.67 28.31
N ARG A 16 -24.26 -0.58 29.60
CA ARG A 16 -23.20 -1.39 30.20
C ARG A 16 -23.79 -2.77 30.51
N GLY A 17 -23.78 -3.66 29.53
CA GLY A 17 -23.99 -5.10 29.77
C GLY A 17 -23.10 -5.59 30.92
N SER A 18 -23.48 -6.72 31.54
CA SER A 18 -22.74 -7.35 32.64
C SER A 18 -21.22 -7.24 32.47
N ALA A 19 -20.51 -6.85 33.52
CA ALA A 19 -19.04 -6.74 33.48
C ALA A 19 -18.39 -8.05 32.98
N THR A 20 -19.03 -9.18 33.25
CA THR A 20 -18.66 -10.51 32.76
C THR A 20 -18.88 -10.67 31.26
N SER A 21 -20.04 -10.25 30.73
CA SER A 21 -20.29 -10.35 29.27
C SER A 21 -19.35 -9.45 28.48
N ARG A 22 -19.03 -8.26 28.98
CA ARG A 22 -18.02 -7.38 28.38
C ARG A 22 -16.63 -8.04 28.35
N ARG A 23 -16.19 -8.65 29.46
CA ARG A 23 -14.89 -9.34 29.52
C ARG A 23 -14.83 -10.55 28.58
N ILE A 24 -15.92 -11.31 28.47
CA ILE A 24 -16.02 -12.44 27.54
C ILE A 24 -15.93 -11.97 26.09
N LEU A 25 -16.67 -10.91 25.70
CA LEU A 25 -16.62 -10.38 24.33
C LEU A 25 -15.23 -9.82 23.98
N ILE A 26 -14.59 -9.12 24.90
CA ILE A 26 -13.20 -8.64 24.72
C ILE A 26 -12.23 -9.82 24.62
N GLY A 27 -12.35 -10.82 25.49
CA GLY A 27 -11.52 -12.02 25.46
C GLY A 27 -11.68 -12.83 24.17
N LEU A 28 -12.90 -12.98 23.69
CA LEU A 28 -13.21 -13.63 22.42
C LEU A 28 -12.61 -12.84 21.24
N GLY A 29 -12.72 -11.51 21.26
CA GLY A 29 -12.09 -10.64 20.27
C GLY A 29 -10.58 -10.82 20.21
N TRP A 30 -9.91 -10.84 21.37
CA TRP A 30 -8.48 -11.12 21.45
C TRP A 30 -8.10 -12.52 21.00
N LEU A 31 -8.91 -13.52 21.32
CA LEU A 31 -8.68 -14.90 20.86
C LEU A 31 -8.76 -15.01 19.34
N ILE A 32 -9.79 -14.42 18.72
CA ILE A 32 -9.95 -14.39 17.27
C ILE A 32 -8.77 -13.64 16.63
N PHE A 33 -8.40 -12.47 17.17
CA PHE A 33 -7.24 -11.72 16.71
C PHE A 33 -5.95 -12.54 16.78
N ALA A 34 -5.69 -13.20 17.92
CA ALA A 34 -4.51 -14.04 18.09
C ALA A 34 -4.50 -15.23 17.13
N LEU A 35 -5.65 -15.89 16.92
CA LEU A 35 -5.75 -17.08 16.09
C LEU A 35 -5.63 -16.76 14.59
N PHE A 36 -6.25 -15.68 14.11
CA PHE A 36 -6.25 -15.35 12.68
C PHE A 36 -5.06 -14.49 12.25
N LEU A 37 -4.50 -13.67 13.15
CA LEU A 37 -3.47 -12.70 12.80
C LEU A 37 -2.11 -13.05 13.41
N LEU A 38 -2.03 -13.36 14.70
CA LEU A 38 -0.74 -13.66 15.34
C LEU A 38 -0.25 -15.09 15.05
N LEU A 39 -1.13 -16.08 15.00
CA LEU A 39 -0.76 -17.48 14.78
C LEU A 39 -0.06 -17.69 13.42
N PRO A 40 -0.58 -17.20 12.27
CA PRO A 40 0.12 -17.40 10.99
C PRO A 40 1.51 -16.74 10.98
N LEU A 41 1.64 -15.54 11.57
CA LEU A 41 2.92 -14.84 11.67
C LEU A 41 3.92 -15.63 12.53
N PHE A 42 3.45 -16.21 13.64
CA PHE A 42 4.26 -17.08 14.49
C PHE A 42 4.68 -18.36 13.76
N ILE A 43 3.78 -18.97 12.98
CA ILE A 43 4.09 -20.16 12.17
C ILE A 43 5.14 -19.84 11.12
N VAL A 44 5.02 -18.70 10.42
CA VAL A 44 6.00 -18.28 9.41
C VAL A 44 7.40 -18.14 10.03
N GLY A 45 7.50 -17.44 11.17
CA GLY A 45 8.78 -17.26 11.86
C GLY A 45 9.36 -18.55 12.42
N SER A 46 8.53 -19.40 13.05
CA SER A 46 8.99 -20.66 13.64
C SER A 46 9.39 -21.69 12.58
N GLN A 47 8.66 -21.79 11.47
CA GLN A 47 9.01 -22.74 10.40
C GLN A 47 10.21 -22.32 9.56
N GLY A 48 10.43 -21.02 9.35
CA GLY A 48 11.65 -20.54 8.70
C GLY A 48 12.92 -20.92 9.48
N LEU A 49 12.81 -21.04 10.80
CA LEU A 49 13.93 -21.38 11.70
C LEU A 49 14.02 -22.87 12.04
N LYS A 50 13.19 -23.74 11.44
CA LYS A 50 13.09 -25.17 11.81
C LYS A 50 14.41 -25.93 11.68
N LEU A 51 15.23 -25.60 10.67
CA LEU A 51 16.55 -26.21 10.42
C LEU A 51 17.70 -25.38 11.01
N GLY A 52 17.40 -24.41 11.87
CA GLY A 52 18.37 -23.50 12.48
C GLY A 52 18.67 -22.25 11.64
N LEU A 53 19.43 -21.33 12.24
CA LEU A 53 19.76 -20.03 11.65
C LEU A 53 20.63 -20.15 10.38
N GLY A 54 21.46 -21.18 10.29
CA GLY A 54 22.30 -21.41 9.10
C GLY A 54 21.46 -21.61 7.84
N ALA A 55 20.51 -22.55 7.87
CA ALA A 55 19.61 -22.81 6.74
C ALA A 55 18.75 -21.59 6.39
N PHE A 56 18.32 -20.82 7.40
CA PHE A 56 17.56 -19.58 7.21
C PHE A 56 18.35 -18.54 6.40
N PHE A 57 19.59 -18.26 6.78
CA PHE A 57 20.42 -17.31 6.04
C PHE A 57 20.83 -17.85 4.67
N THR A 58 21.11 -19.15 4.53
CA THR A 58 21.41 -19.76 3.23
C THR A 58 20.25 -19.59 2.25
N ALA A 59 19.00 -19.77 2.69
CA ALA A 59 17.83 -19.56 1.84
C ALA A 59 17.64 -18.09 1.42
N ILE A 60 17.97 -17.14 2.30
CA ILE A 60 17.85 -15.70 2.00
C ILE A 60 18.97 -15.22 1.08
N PHE A 61 20.19 -15.72 1.24
CA PHE A 61 21.35 -15.34 0.44
C PHE A 61 21.52 -16.18 -0.83
N GLU A 62 20.55 -17.04 -1.15
CA GLU A 62 20.51 -17.75 -2.43
C GLU A 62 20.41 -16.73 -3.59
N PRO A 63 21.13 -16.94 -4.71
CA PRO A 63 21.09 -16.04 -5.86
C PRO A 63 19.68 -15.73 -6.37
N ASP A 64 18.79 -16.72 -6.40
CA ASP A 64 17.40 -16.57 -6.82
C ASP A 64 16.60 -15.66 -5.87
N ALA A 65 16.78 -15.85 -4.56
CA ALA A 65 16.12 -15.04 -3.53
C ALA A 65 16.61 -13.58 -3.56
N LEU A 66 17.92 -13.36 -3.76
CA LEU A 66 18.49 -12.03 -3.90
C LEU A 66 18.04 -11.34 -5.18
N SER A 67 17.93 -12.08 -6.29
CA SER A 67 17.40 -11.53 -7.54
C SER A 67 15.92 -11.15 -7.39
N ALA A 68 15.13 -11.98 -6.71
CA ALA A 68 13.73 -11.69 -6.42
C ALA A 68 13.56 -10.46 -5.52
N LEU A 69 14.39 -10.33 -4.48
CA LEU A 69 14.43 -9.15 -3.62
C LEU A 69 14.77 -7.89 -4.43
N LYS A 70 15.81 -7.96 -5.25
CA LYS A 70 16.23 -6.84 -6.11
C LYS A 70 15.11 -6.43 -7.06
N LEU A 71 14.44 -7.39 -7.70
CA LEU A 71 13.35 -7.13 -8.63
C LEU A 71 12.16 -6.48 -7.91
N THR A 72 11.75 -6.99 -6.73
CA THR A 72 10.70 -6.40 -5.92
C THR A 72 11.03 -4.97 -5.53
N VAL A 73 12.25 -4.69 -5.07
CA VAL A 73 12.69 -3.35 -4.70
C VAL A 73 12.68 -2.41 -5.91
N ILE A 74 13.16 -2.85 -7.08
CA ILE A 74 13.11 -2.05 -8.32
C ILE A 74 11.66 -1.74 -8.70
N ALA A 75 10.78 -2.73 -8.68
CA ALA A 75 9.37 -2.54 -9.03
C ALA A 75 8.71 -1.52 -8.09
N VAL A 76 8.98 -1.59 -6.78
CA VAL A 76 8.49 -0.63 -5.78
C VAL A 76 9.08 0.77 -6.02
N LEU A 77 10.39 0.88 -6.23
CA LEU A 77 11.09 2.16 -6.45
C LEU A 77 10.62 2.89 -7.70
N ILE A 78 10.11 2.18 -8.70
CA ILE A 78 9.53 2.79 -9.91
C ILE A 78 8.04 3.08 -9.70
N SER A 79 7.28 2.11 -9.18
CA SER A 79 5.82 2.23 -9.09
C SER A 79 5.37 3.28 -8.08
N VAL A 80 6.02 3.36 -6.91
CA VAL A 80 5.61 4.26 -5.83
C VAL A 80 5.75 5.74 -6.22
N PRO A 81 6.87 6.22 -6.80
CA PRO A 81 6.96 7.60 -7.25
C PRO A 81 5.97 7.95 -8.37
N LEU A 82 5.70 7.02 -9.30
CA LEU A 82 4.71 7.23 -10.36
C LEU A 82 3.29 7.37 -9.77
N ASN A 83 2.93 6.52 -8.81
CA ASN A 83 1.68 6.63 -8.07
C ASN A 83 1.61 7.87 -7.20
N LEU A 84 2.76 8.36 -6.71
CA LEU A 84 2.82 9.60 -5.95
C LEU A 84 2.40 10.78 -6.85
N VAL A 85 3.02 10.89 -8.02
CA VAL A 85 2.70 11.94 -9.00
C VAL A 85 1.25 11.85 -9.42
N PHE A 86 0.78 10.65 -9.79
CA PHE A 86 -0.61 10.44 -10.17
C PHE A 86 -1.57 10.75 -9.02
N GLY A 87 -1.32 10.20 -7.84
CA GLY A 87 -2.18 10.29 -6.67
C GLY A 87 -2.31 11.72 -6.15
N VAL A 88 -1.22 12.48 -6.08
CA VAL A 88 -1.25 13.90 -5.72
C VAL A 88 -2.02 14.72 -6.76
N SER A 89 -1.76 14.48 -8.05
CA SER A 89 -2.45 15.21 -9.13
C SER A 89 -3.95 14.91 -9.14
N ALA A 90 -4.33 13.65 -8.96
CA ALA A 90 -5.71 13.19 -8.88
C ALA A 90 -6.40 13.76 -7.64
N ALA A 91 -5.76 13.67 -6.47
CA ALA A 91 -6.30 14.20 -5.22
C ALA A 91 -6.53 15.71 -5.32
N TRP A 92 -5.55 16.45 -5.83
CA TRP A 92 -5.67 17.88 -6.08
C TRP A 92 -6.84 18.21 -7.00
N CYS A 93 -6.94 17.51 -8.15
CA CYS A 93 -7.99 17.73 -9.12
C CYS A 93 -9.39 17.51 -8.50
N VAL A 94 -9.54 16.42 -7.75
CA VAL A 94 -10.80 16.03 -7.10
C VAL A 94 -11.12 16.93 -5.89
N SER A 95 -10.16 17.36 -5.09
CA SER A 95 -10.46 18.17 -3.90
C SER A 95 -10.70 19.63 -4.25
N LYS A 96 -9.94 20.20 -5.19
CA LYS A 96 -9.89 21.65 -5.43
C LYS A 96 -10.79 22.16 -6.54
N TYR A 97 -11.23 21.29 -7.46
CA TYR A 97 -12.05 21.69 -8.61
C TYR A 97 -13.43 21.01 -8.62
N SER A 98 -14.41 21.72 -9.17
CA SER A 98 -15.75 21.21 -9.49
C SER A 98 -15.90 21.10 -11.01
N PHE A 99 -15.97 19.87 -11.52
CA PHE A 99 -16.17 19.60 -12.95
C PHE A 99 -17.08 18.39 -13.15
N ARG A 100 -17.76 18.35 -14.30
CA ARG A 100 -18.85 17.42 -14.60
C ARG A 100 -18.42 15.94 -14.65
N GLY A 101 -17.13 15.67 -14.89
CA GLY A 101 -16.53 14.33 -14.92
C GLY A 101 -15.90 13.85 -13.60
N LYS A 102 -16.04 14.60 -12.50
CA LYS A 102 -15.38 14.31 -11.22
C LYS A 102 -15.73 12.94 -10.65
N SER A 103 -17.01 12.55 -10.73
CA SER A 103 -17.45 11.23 -10.27
C SER A 103 -16.78 10.10 -11.06
N MET A 104 -16.64 10.26 -12.39
CA MET A 104 -15.99 9.25 -13.24
C MET A 104 -14.50 9.11 -12.88
N LEU A 105 -13.80 10.21 -12.63
CA LEU A 105 -12.41 10.17 -12.19
C LEU A 105 -12.26 9.42 -10.86
N VAL A 106 -13.12 9.70 -9.87
CA VAL A 106 -13.11 8.99 -8.58
C VAL A 106 -13.37 7.49 -8.79
N THR A 107 -14.36 7.13 -9.60
CA THR A 107 -14.64 5.72 -9.94
C THR A 107 -13.46 5.04 -10.62
N LEU A 108 -12.76 5.73 -11.54
CA LEU A 108 -11.55 5.18 -12.19
C LEU A 108 -10.40 4.98 -11.20
N ILE A 109 -10.23 5.89 -10.24
CA ILE A 109 -9.25 5.73 -9.16
C ILE A 109 -9.58 4.51 -8.29
N ASP A 110 -10.86 4.19 -8.10
CA ASP A 110 -11.32 3.07 -7.27
C ASP A 110 -11.40 1.74 -8.01
N LEU A 111 -11.41 1.78 -9.33
CA LEU A 111 -11.53 0.62 -10.19
C LEU A 111 -10.57 -0.51 -9.79
N PRO A 112 -9.28 -0.27 -9.48
CA PRO A 112 -8.36 -1.34 -9.11
C PRO A 112 -8.75 -2.12 -7.85
N PHE A 113 -9.51 -1.53 -6.93
CA PHE A 113 -10.02 -2.25 -5.74
C PHE A 113 -11.21 -3.15 -6.05
N SER A 114 -11.96 -2.82 -7.11
CA SER A 114 -13.11 -3.62 -7.55
C SER A 114 -12.71 -4.75 -8.49
N VAL A 115 -11.54 -4.65 -9.13
CA VAL A 115 -11.02 -5.61 -10.09
C VAL A 115 -10.10 -6.61 -9.39
N SER A 116 -10.30 -7.90 -9.62
CA SER A 116 -9.38 -8.93 -9.14
C SER A 116 -7.97 -8.69 -9.71
N PRO A 117 -6.90 -8.72 -8.91
CA PRO A 117 -5.54 -8.54 -9.41
C PRO A 117 -5.18 -9.52 -10.53
N VAL A 118 -5.66 -10.76 -10.46
CA VAL A 118 -5.44 -11.77 -11.50
C VAL A 118 -6.09 -11.36 -12.83
N ILE A 119 -7.31 -10.80 -12.78
CA ILE A 119 -7.99 -10.29 -13.97
C ILE A 119 -7.23 -9.08 -14.54
N ALA A 120 -6.73 -8.18 -13.68
CA ALA A 120 -5.91 -7.06 -14.13
C ALA A 120 -4.64 -7.54 -14.85
N GLY A 121 -3.97 -8.56 -14.32
CA GLY A 121 -2.83 -9.21 -14.98
C GLY A 121 -3.21 -9.80 -16.34
N LEU A 122 -4.36 -10.48 -16.45
CA LEU A 122 -4.84 -11.02 -17.72
C LEU A 122 -5.13 -9.92 -18.75
N VAL A 123 -5.75 -8.82 -18.35
CA VAL A 123 -5.98 -7.66 -19.23
C VAL A 123 -4.65 -7.14 -19.77
N TYR A 124 -3.61 -7.05 -18.94
CA TYR A 124 -2.28 -6.66 -19.40
C TYR A 124 -1.66 -7.64 -20.39
N VAL A 125 -1.82 -8.94 -20.20
CA VAL A 125 -1.37 -9.95 -21.18
C VAL A 125 -2.14 -9.82 -22.51
N LEU A 126 -3.45 -9.56 -22.46
CA LEU A 126 -4.27 -9.39 -23.67
C LEU A 126 -3.97 -8.07 -24.41
N MET A 127 -3.55 -7.03 -23.70
CA MET A 127 -3.21 -5.74 -24.31
C MET A 127 -1.77 -5.73 -24.85
N PHE A 128 -0.81 -6.24 -24.08
CA PHE A 128 0.63 -6.09 -24.34
C PHE A 128 1.35 -7.40 -24.67
N GLY A 129 0.66 -8.54 -24.70
CA GLY A 129 1.22 -9.80 -25.18
C GLY A 129 1.51 -9.76 -26.69
N ALA A 130 2.27 -10.73 -27.19
CA ALA A 130 2.68 -10.78 -28.60
C ALA A 130 1.49 -10.78 -29.58
N GLN A 131 0.36 -11.37 -29.20
CA GLN A 131 -0.89 -11.37 -29.97
C GLN A 131 -1.91 -10.32 -29.48
N GLY A 132 -1.49 -9.42 -28.58
CA GLY A 132 -2.35 -8.41 -27.99
C GLY A 132 -2.56 -7.20 -28.89
N LEU A 133 -3.45 -6.30 -28.46
CA LEU A 133 -3.80 -5.08 -29.21
C LEU A 133 -2.57 -4.22 -29.58
N PHE A 134 -1.59 -4.12 -28.68
CA PHE A 134 -0.35 -3.37 -28.87
C PHE A 134 0.85 -4.27 -29.20
N GLY A 135 0.67 -5.60 -29.25
CA GLY A 135 1.73 -6.59 -29.44
C GLY A 135 2.58 -6.37 -30.70
N PRO A 136 1.98 -6.22 -31.89
CA PRO A 136 2.72 -5.99 -33.13
C PRO A 136 3.57 -4.72 -33.08
N TRP A 137 2.98 -3.60 -32.63
CA TRP A 137 3.70 -2.32 -32.52
C TRP A 137 4.87 -2.38 -31.54
N LEU A 138 4.68 -3.07 -30.40
CA LEU A 138 5.75 -3.27 -29.41
C LEU A 138 6.86 -4.16 -29.96
N SER A 139 6.51 -5.20 -30.71
CA SER A 139 7.47 -6.09 -31.37
C SER A 139 8.30 -5.34 -32.42
N ASP A 140 7.69 -4.43 -33.17
CA ASP A 140 8.39 -3.62 -34.18
C ASP A 140 9.40 -2.63 -33.56
N HIS A 141 9.29 -2.35 -32.25
CA HIS A 141 10.18 -1.45 -31.50
C HIS A 141 11.07 -2.19 -30.49
N ASP A 142 11.12 -3.52 -30.52
CA ASP A 142 11.86 -4.37 -29.57
C ASP A 142 11.53 -4.09 -28.09
N ILE A 143 10.30 -3.66 -27.79
CA ILE A 143 9.84 -3.37 -26.42
C ILE A 143 9.09 -4.57 -25.86
N GLN A 144 9.69 -5.26 -24.90
CA GLN A 144 9.03 -6.36 -24.19
C GLN A 144 8.36 -5.87 -22.89
N ILE A 145 7.03 -6.01 -22.81
CA ILE A 145 6.26 -5.66 -21.61
C ILE A 145 5.88 -6.91 -20.80
N VAL A 146 5.25 -7.90 -21.44
CA VAL A 146 4.89 -9.17 -20.79
C VAL A 146 6.15 -10.02 -20.61
N PHE A 147 6.25 -10.72 -19.48
CA PHE A 147 7.45 -11.46 -19.07
C PHE A 147 8.70 -10.58 -18.93
N ALA A 148 8.52 -9.31 -18.57
CA ALA A 148 9.59 -8.35 -18.36
C ALA A 148 9.27 -7.37 -17.22
N LEU A 149 10.29 -6.64 -16.76
CA LEU A 149 10.15 -5.64 -15.70
C LEU A 149 9.04 -4.58 -15.96
N PRO A 150 8.86 -4.04 -17.18
CA PRO A 150 7.82 -3.06 -17.44
C PRO A 150 6.41 -3.57 -17.13
N GLY A 151 6.10 -4.83 -17.48
CA GLY A 151 4.80 -5.43 -17.17
C GLY A 151 4.55 -5.56 -15.66
N ILE A 152 5.58 -5.93 -14.90
CA ILE A 152 5.52 -6.02 -13.43
C ILE A 152 5.23 -4.64 -12.82
N VAL A 153 5.93 -3.60 -13.30
CA VAL A 153 5.75 -2.21 -12.87
C VAL A 153 4.34 -1.72 -13.21
N LEU A 154 3.85 -1.92 -14.44
CA LEU A 154 2.51 -1.51 -14.84
C LEU A 154 1.42 -2.20 -14.02
N ALA A 155 1.55 -3.51 -13.82
CA ALA A 155 0.64 -4.28 -12.99
C ALA A 155 0.63 -3.77 -11.54
N THR A 156 1.81 -3.48 -10.99
CA THR A 156 1.94 -2.96 -9.63
C THR A 156 1.32 -1.56 -9.53
N ILE A 157 1.63 -0.64 -10.46
CA ILE A 157 1.04 0.69 -10.54
C ILE A 157 -0.49 0.58 -10.52
N PHE A 158 -1.08 -0.20 -11.41
CA PHE A 158 -2.54 -0.34 -11.49
C PHE A 158 -3.17 -0.68 -10.14
N VAL A 159 -2.63 -1.70 -9.45
CA VAL A 159 -3.18 -2.14 -8.17
C VAL A 159 -2.92 -1.16 -7.03
N THR A 160 -1.91 -0.29 -7.15
CA THR A 160 -1.45 0.60 -6.07
C THR A 160 -1.80 2.07 -6.26
N VAL A 161 -2.25 2.47 -7.45
CA VAL A 161 -2.80 3.81 -7.76
C VAL A 161 -3.76 4.35 -6.70
N PRO A 162 -4.74 3.58 -6.19
CA PRO A 162 -5.76 4.15 -5.31
C PRO A 162 -5.20 4.60 -3.96
N PHE A 163 -4.07 4.03 -3.49
CA PHE A 163 -3.61 4.20 -2.10
C PHE A 163 -3.20 5.63 -1.77
N VAL A 164 -2.48 6.31 -2.66
CA VAL A 164 -2.08 7.70 -2.44
C VAL A 164 -3.28 8.63 -2.61
N ALA A 165 -4.09 8.42 -3.65
CA ALA A 165 -5.25 9.27 -3.93
C ALA A 165 -6.31 9.18 -2.83
N ARG A 166 -6.64 7.98 -2.35
CA ARG A 166 -7.68 7.77 -1.33
C ARG A 166 -7.30 8.30 0.04
N GLU A 167 -6.02 8.42 0.35
CA GLU A 167 -5.56 9.08 1.56
C GLU A 167 -5.64 10.60 1.43
N LEU A 168 -5.20 11.14 0.30
CA LEU A 168 -5.09 12.59 0.10
C LEU A 168 -6.43 13.27 -0.19
N ILE A 169 -7.34 12.64 -0.93
CA ILE A 169 -8.65 13.22 -1.27
C ILE A 169 -9.44 13.67 -0.02
N PRO A 170 -9.71 12.80 0.98
CA PRO A 170 -10.46 13.20 2.16
C PRO A 170 -9.71 14.25 2.98
N LEU A 171 -8.38 14.12 3.13
CA LEU A 171 -7.54 15.08 3.84
C LEU A 171 -7.65 16.49 3.22
N MET A 172 -7.51 16.59 1.90
CA MET A 172 -7.55 17.87 1.19
C MET A 172 -8.96 18.46 1.15
N GLN A 173 -10.00 17.62 1.20
CA GLN A 173 -11.40 18.07 1.31
C GLN A 173 -11.69 18.65 2.70
N GLU A 174 -11.18 18.02 3.76
CA GLU A 174 -11.33 18.50 5.14
C GLU A 174 -10.60 19.83 5.38
N GLN A 175 -9.39 19.99 4.82
CA GLN A 175 -8.62 21.23 4.91
C GLN A 175 -9.29 22.43 4.20
N GLY A 176 -10.16 22.19 3.22
CA GLY A 176 -10.80 23.25 2.44
C GLY A 176 -9.84 24.02 1.51
N THR A 177 -10.22 25.25 1.14
CA THR A 177 -9.51 26.11 0.16
C THR A 177 -9.06 27.46 0.71
N GLN A 178 -9.31 27.74 2.00
CA GLN A 178 -9.11 29.08 2.58
C GLN A 178 -7.65 29.57 2.49
N GLU A 179 -6.67 28.72 2.80
CA GLU A 179 -5.25 29.09 2.73
C GLU A 179 -4.77 29.35 1.29
N GLU A 180 -5.31 28.61 0.33
CA GLU A 180 -5.00 28.76 -1.09
C GLU A 180 -5.64 30.03 -1.66
N GLU A 181 -6.87 30.36 -1.24
CA GLU A 181 -7.53 31.62 -1.58
C GLU A 181 -6.76 32.82 -1.00
N ALA A 182 -6.30 32.74 0.26
CA ALA A 182 -5.46 33.76 0.87
C ALA A 182 -4.13 33.96 0.13
N ALA A 183 -3.45 32.86 -0.23
CA ALA A 183 -2.22 32.93 -1.02
C ALA A 183 -2.46 33.57 -2.40
N ARG A 184 -3.61 33.29 -3.03
CA ARG A 184 -3.99 33.90 -4.31
C ARG A 184 -4.25 35.40 -4.19
N LEU A 185 -4.88 35.84 -3.09
CA LEU A 185 -5.09 37.26 -2.80
C LEU A 185 -3.76 38.00 -2.59
N LEU A 186 -2.73 37.33 -2.04
CA LEU A 186 -1.36 37.85 -1.91
C LEU A 186 -0.58 37.83 -3.24
N GLY A 187 -1.19 37.43 -4.36
CA GLY A 187 -0.57 37.42 -5.68
C GLY A 187 0.26 36.17 -5.98
N ALA A 188 0.17 35.10 -5.18
CA ALA A 188 0.88 33.86 -5.47
C ALA A 188 0.36 33.21 -6.75
N ASN A 189 1.28 32.76 -7.61
CA ASN A 189 0.95 31.96 -8.78
C ASN A 189 0.63 30.50 -8.39
N GLY A 190 0.03 29.72 -9.30
CA GLY A 190 -0.42 28.34 -9.00
C GLY A 190 0.72 27.39 -8.58
N TRP A 191 1.92 27.56 -9.12
CA TRP A 191 3.09 26.76 -8.75
C TRP A 191 3.63 27.13 -7.36
N GLN A 192 3.62 28.43 -7.02
CA GLN A 192 3.97 28.91 -5.69
C GLN A 192 2.99 28.37 -4.65
N MET A 193 1.70 28.42 -4.95
CA MET A 193 0.65 27.87 -4.08
C MET A 193 0.82 26.36 -3.86
N PHE A 194 1.10 25.60 -4.93
CA PHE A 194 1.39 24.17 -4.84
C PHE A 194 2.55 23.86 -3.90
N TRP A 195 3.70 24.49 -4.10
CA TRP A 195 4.90 24.18 -3.32
C TRP A 195 4.91 24.77 -1.91
N HIS A 196 4.31 25.94 -1.68
CA HIS A 196 4.40 26.66 -0.42
C HIS A 196 3.19 26.48 0.49
N VAL A 197 2.03 26.11 -0.05
CA VAL A 197 0.79 25.93 0.73
C VAL A 197 0.42 24.46 0.73
N THR A 198 0.11 23.92 -0.45
CA THR A 198 -0.57 22.62 -0.51
C THR A 198 0.37 21.45 -0.19
N VAL A 199 1.57 21.37 -0.76
CA VAL A 199 2.54 20.30 -0.46
C VAL A 199 2.89 20.24 1.05
N PRO A 200 3.21 21.37 1.71
CA PRO A 200 3.44 21.39 3.15
C PRO A 200 2.24 20.93 3.99
N ASN A 201 1.02 21.23 3.53
CA ASN A 201 -0.21 20.85 4.23
C ASN A 201 -0.55 19.37 4.10
N ILE A 202 -0.29 18.78 2.92
CA ILE A 202 -0.59 17.37 2.66
C ILE A 202 0.54 16.41 3.05
N LYS A 203 1.72 16.92 3.44
CA LYS A 203 2.94 16.10 3.65
C LYS A 203 2.74 14.85 4.54
N TRP A 204 1.86 14.92 5.53
CA TRP A 204 1.58 13.79 6.44
C TRP A 204 0.70 12.73 5.80
N GLY A 205 -0.40 13.14 5.19
CA GLY A 205 -1.22 12.24 4.39
C GLY A 205 -0.42 11.65 3.23
N LEU A 206 0.51 12.42 2.66
CA LEU A 206 1.40 11.96 1.61
C LEU A 206 2.32 10.85 2.09
N ILE A 207 3.00 11.04 3.24
CA ILE A 207 3.86 10.01 3.83
C ILE A 207 3.04 8.74 4.15
N TYR A 208 1.86 8.91 4.73
CA TYR A 208 0.97 7.78 5.04
C TYR A 208 0.55 7.03 3.76
N GLY A 209 0.12 7.75 2.73
CA GLY A 209 -0.25 7.20 1.43
C GLY A 209 0.93 6.48 0.75
N VAL A 210 2.13 7.05 0.81
CA VAL A 210 3.36 6.43 0.29
C VAL A 210 3.67 5.13 1.02
N VAL A 211 3.58 5.10 2.35
CA VAL A 211 3.85 3.90 3.14
C VAL A 211 2.84 2.80 2.80
N LEU A 212 1.55 3.13 2.73
CA LEU A 212 0.53 2.15 2.36
C LEU A 212 0.71 1.65 0.92
N CYS A 213 1.02 2.56 -0.01
CA CYS A 213 1.33 2.20 -1.40
C CYS A 213 2.54 1.27 -1.48
N THR A 214 3.59 1.54 -0.71
CA THR A 214 4.82 0.72 -0.64
C THR A 214 4.52 -0.66 -0.06
N ALA A 215 3.80 -0.70 1.06
CA ALA A 215 3.38 -1.95 1.70
C ALA A 215 2.56 -2.81 0.74
N ARG A 216 1.63 -2.20 -0.02
CA ARG A 216 0.85 -2.92 -1.01
C ARG A 216 1.69 -3.37 -2.21
N ALA A 217 2.58 -2.54 -2.73
CA ALA A 217 3.43 -2.85 -3.88
C ALA A 217 4.35 -4.05 -3.62
N MET A 218 4.96 -4.14 -2.43
CA MET A 218 5.80 -5.28 -2.06
C MET A 218 5.03 -6.59 -1.96
N GLY A 219 3.76 -6.53 -1.55
CA GLY A 219 2.87 -7.68 -1.44
C GLY A 219 2.09 -7.99 -2.72
N GLU A 220 2.40 -7.34 -3.85
CA GLU A 220 1.71 -7.63 -5.10
C GLU A 220 2.10 -9.02 -5.62
N PHE A 221 1.07 -9.84 -5.77
CA PHE A 221 1.18 -11.23 -6.18
C PHE A 221 0.29 -11.51 -7.39
N GLY A 222 -1.01 -11.23 -7.29
CA GLY A 222 -2.00 -11.73 -8.26
C GLY A 222 -1.87 -11.14 -9.66
N ALA A 223 -1.63 -9.84 -9.81
CA ALA A 223 -1.45 -9.24 -11.13
C ALA A 223 -0.07 -9.58 -11.71
N VAL A 224 0.94 -9.64 -10.86
CA VAL A 224 2.33 -9.89 -11.24
C VAL A 224 2.57 -11.36 -11.60
N SER A 225 1.89 -12.31 -10.97
CA SER A 225 1.99 -13.75 -11.30
C SER A 225 1.60 -14.03 -12.75
N VAL A 226 0.54 -13.38 -13.23
CA VAL A 226 0.03 -13.56 -14.59
C VAL A 226 0.95 -12.91 -15.63
N VAL A 227 1.53 -11.74 -15.32
CA VAL A 227 2.33 -10.96 -16.28
C VAL A 227 3.81 -11.40 -16.31
N SER A 228 4.34 -11.91 -15.21
CA SER A 228 5.77 -12.22 -15.08
C SER A 228 6.20 -13.56 -15.69
N GLY A 229 5.30 -14.55 -15.75
CA GLY A 229 5.62 -15.91 -16.21
C GLY A 229 6.54 -16.71 -15.28
N HIS A 230 6.79 -16.24 -14.04
CA HIS A 230 7.51 -16.95 -12.99
C HIS A 230 8.96 -17.36 -13.33
N ILE A 231 9.68 -16.55 -14.11
CA ILE A 231 11.06 -16.89 -14.52
C ILE A 231 12.03 -16.51 -13.40
N ARG A 232 12.60 -17.53 -12.73
CA ARG A 232 13.62 -17.37 -11.70
C ARG A 232 14.81 -16.55 -12.19
N GLY A 233 15.31 -15.67 -11.33
CA GLY A 233 16.44 -14.80 -11.65
C GLY A 233 16.12 -13.62 -12.57
N VAL A 234 14.95 -13.58 -13.24
CA VAL A 234 14.61 -12.56 -14.24
C VAL A 234 13.33 -11.80 -13.91
N THR A 235 12.19 -12.49 -13.77
CA THR A 235 10.87 -11.88 -13.59
C THR A 235 10.16 -12.30 -12.30
N ASN A 236 10.84 -13.09 -11.47
CA ASN A 236 10.29 -13.62 -10.24
C ASN A 236 10.42 -12.63 -9.08
N THR A 237 9.31 -12.07 -8.59
CA THR A 237 9.31 -11.19 -7.39
C THR A 237 9.34 -12.03 -6.11
N LEU A 238 9.64 -11.42 -4.96
CA LEU A 238 9.69 -12.13 -3.68
C LEU A 238 8.42 -12.94 -3.35
N PRO A 239 7.18 -12.41 -3.50
CA PRO A 239 5.99 -13.20 -3.24
C PRO A 239 5.87 -14.43 -4.15
N LEU A 240 6.24 -14.28 -5.43
CA LEU A 240 6.26 -15.39 -6.40
C LEU A 240 7.34 -16.41 -6.05
N HIS A 241 8.51 -15.97 -5.57
CA HIS A 241 9.57 -16.87 -5.14
C HIS A 241 9.16 -17.71 -3.93
N VAL A 242 8.44 -17.13 -2.96
CA VAL A 242 7.87 -17.88 -1.83
C VAL A 242 6.91 -18.95 -2.32
N GLU A 243 6.02 -18.63 -3.27
CA GLU A 243 5.08 -19.59 -3.86
C GLU A 243 5.81 -20.76 -4.54
N ILE A 244 6.81 -20.46 -5.38
CA ILE A 244 7.58 -21.49 -6.09
C ILE A 244 8.27 -22.43 -5.09
N LEU A 245 8.95 -21.89 -4.08
CA LEU A 245 9.62 -22.69 -3.04
C LEU A 245 8.63 -23.56 -2.26
N TYR A 246 7.44 -23.03 -1.99
CA TYR A 246 6.39 -23.77 -1.29
C TYR A 246 5.84 -24.92 -2.13
N ASN A 247 5.60 -24.68 -3.42
CA ASN A 247 5.11 -25.68 -4.38
C ASN A 247 6.16 -26.77 -4.68
N GLU A 248 7.45 -26.45 -4.56
CA GLU A 248 8.55 -27.41 -4.65
C GLU A 248 8.81 -28.19 -3.34
N TYR A 249 7.92 -28.07 -2.35
CA TYR A 249 8.02 -28.69 -1.03
C TYR A 249 9.24 -28.26 -0.21
N ASN A 250 9.94 -27.19 -0.62
CA ASN A 250 11.01 -26.57 0.17
C ASN A 250 10.42 -25.58 1.18
N HIS A 251 9.64 -26.11 2.13
CA HIS A 251 8.89 -25.30 3.08
C HIS A 251 9.80 -24.44 3.96
N VAL A 252 10.99 -24.93 4.33
CA VAL A 252 11.91 -24.16 5.19
C VAL A 252 12.42 -22.92 4.46
N ALA A 253 12.84 -23.05 3.19
CA ALA A 253 13.25 -21.90 2.40
C ALA A 253 12.07 -20.95 2.13
N ALA A 254 10.88 -21.49 1.78
CA ALA A 254 9.69 -20.69 1.56
C ALA A 254 9.32 -19.83 2.80
N PHE A 255 9.31 -20.43 3.99
CA PHE A 255 9.02 -19.71 5.23
C PHE A 255 10.17 -18.76 5.65
N ALA A 256 11.42 -19.06 5.31
CA ALA A 256 12.55 -18.15 5.53
C ALA A 256 12.42 -16.88 4.68
N VAL A 257 12.14 -17.02 3.37
CA VAL A 257 11.91 -15.88 2.47
C VAL A 257 10.62 -15.13 2.82
N ALA A 258 9.55 -15.83 3.22
CA ALA A 258 8.33 -15.19 3.72
C ALA A 258 8.58 -14.38 5.00
N SER A 259 9.45 -14.88 5.89
CA SER A 259 9.87 -14.14 7.09
C SER A 259 10.66 -12.87 6.74
N LEU A 260 11.49 -12.91 5.69
CA LEU A 260 12.18 -11.72 5.17
C LEU A 260 11.18 -10.66 4.71
N LEU A 261 10.15 -11.05 3.95
CA LEU A 261 9.06 -10.14 3.55
C LEU A 261 8.33 -9.56 4.76
N LEU A 262 8.04 -10.37 5.78
CA LEU A 262 7.41 -9.91 7.02
C LEU A 262 8.30 -8.88 7.74
N ILE A 263 9.59 -9.14 7.88
CA ILE A 263 10.55 -8.23 8.50
C ILE A 263 10.61 -6.91 7.71
N LEU A 264 10.65 -6.97 6.39
CA LEU A 264 10.66 -5.78 5.53
C LEU A 264 9.38 -4.95 5.68
N ALA A 265 8.22 -5.61 5.73
CA ALA A 265 6.93 -4.95 5.95
C ALA A 265 6.86 -4.29 7.34
N LEU A 266 7.29 -5.01 8.39
CA LEU A 266 7.37 -4.46 9.75
C LEU A 266 8.34 -3.28 9.83
N PHE A 267 9.49 -3.36 9.17
CA PHE A 267 10.47 -2.29 9.10
C PHE A 267 9.87 -1.02 8.48
N ILE A 268 9.13 -1.14 7.37
CA ILE A 268 8.45 -0.02 6.72
C ILE A 268 7.35 0.58 7.61
N LEU A 269 6.59 -0.26 8.31
CA LEU A 269 5.59 0.21 9.28
C LEU A 269 6.22 0.91 10.50
N LEU A 270 7.34 0.42 11.00
CA LEU A 270 8.08 1.06 12.10
C LEU A 270 8.67 2.39 11.67
N LEU A 271 9.24 2.46 10.46
CA LEU A 271 9.74 3.72 9.88
C LEU A 271 8.63 4.76 9.77
N LYS A 272 7.44 4.34 9.33
CA LYS A 272 6.25 5.21 9.32
C LYS A 272 5.92 5.73 10.71
N GLN A 273 5.75 4.84 11.68
CA GLN A 273 5.36 5.22 13.04
C GLN A 273 6.39 6.14 13.68
N TRP A 274 7.68 5.89 13.45
CA TRP A 274 8.76 6.75 13.92
C TRP A 274 8.72 8.13 13.26
N SER A 275 8.51 8.19 11.93
CA SER A 275 8.39 9.44 11.18
C SER A 275 7.21 10.28 11.65
N GLU A 276 6.04 9.67 11.86
CA GLU A 276 4.85 10.34 12.39
C GLU A 276 5.10 10.88 13.80
N ASN A 277 5.62 10.06 14.71
CA ASN A 277 5.87 10.43 16.09
C ASN A 277 6.89 11.55 16.23
N ARG A 278 7.98 11.50 15.46
CA ARG A 278 9.02 12.53 15.53
C ARG A 278 8.48 13.89 15.09
N ILE A 279 7.53 13.92 14.17
CA ILE A 279 7.15 15.17 13.52
C ILE A 279 5.86 15.74 14.10
N ASN A 280 4.99 14.91 14.67
CA ASN A 280 3.97 15.37 15.61
C ASN A 280 4.59 16.06 16.83
N ARG A 281 5.75 15.58 17.31
CA ARG A 281 6.51 16.27 18.38
C ARG A 281 7.03 17.64 17.93
N LEU A 282 7.53 17.75 16.69
CA LEU A 282 8.00 19.04 16.13
C LEU A 282 6.87 20.05 15.91
N ARG A 283 5.66 19.57 15.58
CA ARG A 283 4.46 20.41 15.48
C ARG A 283 3.99 20.90 16.85
N ALA A 284 4.04 20.04 17.86
CA ALA A 284 3.70 20.42 19.23
C ALA A 284 4.67 21.50 19.74
N SER A 285 5.98 21.34 19.52
CA SER A 285 6.97 22.35 19.93
C SER A 285 6.84 23.68 19.19
N ALA A 286 6.47 23.67 17.90
CA ALA A 286 6.27 24.90 17.12
C ALA A 286 4.93 25.62 17.38
N ALA A 287 3.99 24.96 18.06
CA ALA A 287 2.73 25.56 18.51
C ALA A 287 2.84 26.13 19.94
N GLU A 288 3.92 25.81 20.66
CA GLU A 288 4.23 26.30 21.99
C GLU A 288 5.14 27.56 21.97
N GLU A 289 5.75 27.89 20.84
CA GLU A 289 6.52 29.13 20.57
C GLU A 289 5.66 30.20 19.87
#